data_AF-A0A258R502-F1
#
_entry.id   AF-A0A258R502-F1
#
_cell.length_a   1.000
_cell.length_b   1.000
_cell.length_c   1.000
_cell.angle_alpha   90.00
_cell.angle_beta   90.00
_cell.angle_gamma   90.00
#
_symmetry.space_group_name_H-M   'P 1'
#
loop_
_entity.id
_entity.type
_entity.pdbx_description
1 polymer ?
#
loop_
_entity_poly.entity_id
_entity_poly.type
_entity_poly.pdbx_seq_one_letter_code
_entity_poly.pdbx_strand_id
1 'polypeptide(L)'
;MPPNVTTQARALIEHIQMRYHEGHRRALPNLLALAAAAEQRGIGDGLADELAAIGNALEQHMFKEEMRLFPMMEQGGNTLIWQLIEDLHREHVDHQAAMSELRARLGLLSGTHRTDTAFEQLVRGVDDLADELARHIRAEDEELFPLFSTPHAPASNAAFHP
;
A
#
# COMPACT_ATOMS: atom_id res chain seq x y z
N MET A 1 1.01 -9.86 25.27
CA MET A 1 0.91 -8.43 24.90
C MET A 1 0.23 -7.67 26.03
N PRO A 2 0.73 -6.50 26.45
CA PRO A 2 0.04 -5.66 27.41
C PRO A 2 -1.24 -5.05 26.80
N PRO A 3 -2.31 -4.82 27.59
CA PRO A 3 -3.63 -4.41 27.07
C PRO A 3 -3.62 -3.08 26.30
N ASN A 4 -2.70 -2.16 26.64
CA ASN A 4 -2.53 -0.88 25.94
C ASN A 4 -2.14 -1.07 24.45
N VAL A 5 -1.27 -2.05 24.16
CA VAL A 5 -0.79 -2.31 22.79
C VAL A 5 -1.92 -2.87 21.92
N THR A 6 -2.75 -3.75 22.46
CA THR A 6 -3.92 -4.29 21.73
C THR A 6 -4.96 -3.20 21.42
N THR A 7 -5.19 -2.26 22.36
CA THR A 7 -6.09 -1.13 22.11
C THR A 7 -5.54 -0.19 21.03
N GLN A 8 -4.24 0.13 21.09
CA GLN A 8 -3.57 0.95 20.07
C GLN A 8 -3.63 0.28 18.68
N ALA A 9 -3.32 -1.02 18.61
CA ALA A 9 -3.36 -1.77 17.36
C ALA A 9 -4.76 -1.76 16.73
N ARG A 10 -5.82 -1.96 17.53
CA ARG A 10 -7.20 -1.89 17.03
C ARG A 10 -7.54 -0.52 16.44
N ALA A 11 -7.14 0.56 17.10
CA ALA A 11 -7.41 1.91 16.61
C ALA A 11 -6.66 2.19 15.29
N LEU A 12 -5.41 1.74 15.16
CA LEU A 12 -4.64 1.84 13.92
C LEU A 12 -5.26 0.99 12.80
N ILE A 13 -5.65 -0.24 13.08
CA ILE A 13 -6.31 -1.15 12.13
C ILE A 13 -7.61 -0.53 11.60
N GLU A 14 -8.47 0.01 12.49
CA GLU A 14 -9.70 0.69 12.10
C GLU A 14 -9.40 1.90 11.21
N HIS A 15 -8.40 2.70 11.59
CA HIS A 15 -7.96 3.84 10.79
C HIS A 15 -7.49 3.41 9.39
N ILE A 16 -6.66 2.37 9.31
CA ILE A 16 -6.09 1.87 8.05
C ILE A 16 -7.20 1.41 7.10
N GLN A 17 -8.12 0.56 7.59
CA GLN A 17 -9.25 0.09 6.78
C GLN A 17 -10.13 1.26 6.29
N MET A 18 -10.55 2.13 7.20
CA MET A 18 -11.51 3.19 6.86
C MET A 18 -10.90 4.31 6.01
N ARG A 19 -9.64 4.68 6.29
CA ARG A 19 -8.99 5.82 5.63
C ARG A 19 -8.29 5.41 4.34
N TYR A 20 -7.59 4.29 4.35
CA TYR A 20 -6.74 3.86 3.24
C TYR A 20 -7.41 2.78 2.40
N HIS A 21 -7.79 1.63 2.96
CA HIS A 21 -8.34 0.53 2.13
C HIS A 21 -9.60 0.96 1.38
N GLU A 22 -10.57 1.50 2.11
CA GLU A 22 -11.79 2.04 1.51
C GLU A 22 -11.51 3.27 0.61
N GLY A 23 -10.42 4.01 0.88
CA GLY A 23 -9.95 5.09 0.01
C GLY A 23 -9.50 4.58 -1.36
N HIS A 24 -8.63 3.57 -1.37
CA HIS A 24 -8.12 2.92 -2.57
C HIS A 24 -9.24 2.30 -3.39
N ARG A 25 -10.15 1.56 -2.74
CA ARG A 25 -11.33 0.95 -3.38
C ARG A 25 -12.25 1.97 -4.03
N ARG A 26 -12.42 3.16 -3.43
CA ARG A 26 -13.19 4.26 -4.03
C ARG A 26 -12.48 4.93 -5.20
N ALA A 27 -11.17 5.09 -5.13
CA ALA A 27 -10.39 5.78 -6.15
C ALA A 27 -10.25 4.96 -7.43
N LEU A 28 -9.91 3.68 -7.31
CA LEU A 28 -9.53 2.81 -8.44
C LEU A 28 -10.55 2.77 -9.59
N PRO A 29 -11.88 2.62 -9.37
CA PRO A 29 -12.84 2.56 -10.47
C PRO A 29 -12.85 3.81 -11.34
N ASN A 30 -12.72 4.98 -10.74
CA ASN A 30 -12.69 6.24 -11.48
C ASN A 30 -11.38 6.39 -12.27
N LEU A 31 -10.25 6.01 -11.68
CA LEU A 31 -8.96 6.04 -12.37
C LEU A 31 -8.91 5.08 -13.56
N LEU A 32 -9.49 3.89 -13.42
CA LEU A 32 -9.63 2.94 -14.53
C LEU A 32 -10.48 3.51 -15.67
N ALA A 33 -11.58 4.18 -15.36
CA ALA A 33 -12.41 4.83 -16.37
C ALA A 33 -11.64 5.95 -17.09
N LEU A 34 -10.86 6.75 -16.37
CA LEU A 34 -10.01 7.79 -16.95
C LEU A 34 -8.89 7.21 -17.84
N ALA A 35 -8.25 6.12 -17.41
CA ALA A 35 -7.23 5.42 -18.18
C ALA A 35 -7.80 4.86 -19.50
N ALA A 36 -8.92 4.15 -19.44
CA ALA A 36 -9.59 3.63 -20.64
C ALA A 36 -10.04 4.77 -21.58
N ALA A 37 -10.48 5.91 -21.03
CA ALA A 37 -10.86 7.06 -21.82
C ALA A 37 -9.65 7.74 -22.49
N ALA A 38 -8.46 7.74 -21.87
CA ALA A 38 -7.23 8.21 -22.47
C ALA A 38 -6.82 7.32 -23.65
N GLU A 39 -6.88 5.99 -23.48
CA GLU A 39 -6.58 5.02 -24.54
C GLU A 39 -7.51 5.16 -25.75
N GLN A 40 -8.81 5.36 -25.53
CA GLN A 40 -9.78 5.60 -26.62
C GLN A 40 -9.44 6.83 -27.47
N ARG A 41 -8.69 7.78 -26.93
CA ARG A 41 -8.20 8.98 -27.63
C ARG A 41 -6.79 8.80 -28.22
N GLY A 42 -6.24 7.59 -28.13
CA GLY A 42 -4.89 7.26 -28.58
C GLY A 42 -3.78 7.75 -27.64
N ILE A 43 -4.08 7.97 -26.36
CA ILE A 43 -3.12 8.42 -25.36
C ILE A 43 -2.73 7.24 -24.48
N GLY A 44 -1.53 6.71 -24.69
CA GLY A 44 -0.90 5.72 -23.81
C GLY A 44 -1.61 4.36 -23.80
N ASP A 45 -1.40 3.55 -24.84
CA ASP A 45 -1.97 2.21 -24.95
C ASP A 45 -1.56 1.29 -23.78
N GLY A 46 -2.53 0.67 -23.11
CA GLY A 46 -2.29 -0.29 -22.01
C GLY A 46 -2.14 0.36 -20.63
N LEU A 47 -2.47 1.64 -20.46
CA LEU A 47 -2.58 2.29 -19.16
C LEU A 47 -3.71 1.70 -18.30
N ALA A 48 -4.83 1.33 -18.90
CA ALA A 48 -5.97 0.76 -18.17
C ALA A 48 -5.62 -0.64 -17.64
N ASP A 49 -4.97 -1.46 -18.46
CA ASP A 49 -4.52 -2.80 -18.07
C ASP A 49 -3.45 -2.74 -16.97
N GLU A 50 -2.47 -1.84 -17.10
CA GLU A 50 -1.43 -1.62 -16.08
C GLU A 50 -2.04 -1.19 -14.74
N LEU A 51 -2.93 -0.20 -14.76
CA LEU A 51 -3.62 0.26 -13.56
C LEU A 51 -4.54 -0.81 -12.97
N ALA A 52 -5.19 -1.62 -13.80
CA ALA A 52 -6.02 -2.74 -13.32
C ALA A 52 -5.18 -3.82 -12.65
N ALA A 53 -3.99 -4.12 -13.17
CA ALA A 53 -3.07 -5.06 -12.56
C ALA A 53 -2.62 -4.57 -11.17
N ILE A 54 -2.27 -3.28 -11.04
CA ILE A 54 -1.93 -2.65 -9.76
C ILE A 54 -3.11 -2.73 -8.78
N GLY A 55 -4.31 -2.34 -9.22
CA GLY A 55 -5.51 -2.35 -8.39
C GLY A 55 -5.89 -3.75 -7.89
N ASN A 56 -5.78 -4.76 -8.76
CA ASN A 56 -6.05 -6.15 -8.38
C ASN A 56 -5.03 -6.70 -7.39
N ALA A 57 -3.74 -6.37 -7.56
CA ALA A 57 -2.70 -6.75 -6.63
C ALA A 57 -2.92 -6.10 -5.27
N LEU A 58 -3.26 -4.80 -5.25
CA LEU A 58 -3.54 -4.06 -4.03
C LEU A 58 -4.78 -4.60 -3.28
N GLU A 59 -5.85 -4.96 -4.00
CA GLU A 59 -7.02 -5.58 -3.35
C GLU A 59 -6.67 -6.95 -2.75
N GLN A 60 -5.87 -7.76 -3.43
CA GLN A 60 -5.43 -9.05 -2.88
C GLN A 60 -4.56 -8.86 -1.62
N HIS A 61 -3.70 -7.85 -1.64
CA HIS A 61 -2.89 -7.43 -0.50
C HIS A 61 -3.77 -7.02 0.70
N MET A 62 -4.65 -6.03 0.53
CA MET A 62 -5.59 -5.58 1.56
C MET A 62 -6.49 -6.71 2.08
N PHE A 63 -6.93 -7.61 1.20
CA PHE A 63 -7.73 -8.77 1.59
C PHE A 63 -6.97 -9.73 2.51
N LYS A 64 -5.67 -9.96 2.27
CA LYS A 64 -4.84 -10.78 3.16
C LYS A 64 -4.72 -10.14 4.54
N GLU A 65 -4.62 -8.82 4.59
CA GLU A 65 -4.53 -8.08 5.85
C GLU A 65 -5.84 -8.15 6.62
N GLU A 66 -6.95 -7.77 6.00
CA GLU A 66 -8.29 -7.75 6.59
C GLU A 66 -8.74 -9.15 7.04
N MET A 67 -8.40 -10.20 6.30
CA MET A 67 -8.87 -11.55 6.59
C MET A 67 -7.95 -12.40 7.42
N ARG A 68 -6.67 -12.03 7.53
CA ARG A 68 -5.69 -12.84 8.26
C ARG A 68 -4.88 -12.02 9.25
N LEU A 69 -4.20 -10.98 8.78
CA LEU A 69 -3.24 -10.25 9.61
C LEU A 69 -3.95 -9.47 10.73
N PHE A 70 -4.91 -8.61 10.38
CA PHE A 70 -5.59 -7.76 11.36
C PHE A 70 -6.34 -8.56 12.42
N PRO A 71 -7.13 -9.60 12.09
CA PRO A 71 -7.75 -10.43 13.12
C PRO A 71 -6.74 -11.09 14.05
N MET A 72 -5.57 -11.50 13.52
CA MET A 72 -4.49 -12.09 14.32
C MET A 72 -3.85 -11.05 15.26
N MET A 73 -3.64 -9.83 14.79
CA MET A 73 -3.13 -8.71 15.58
C MET A 73 -4.08 -8.32 16.72
N GLU A 74 -5.38 -8.25 16.45
CA GLU A 74 -6.40 -7.93 17.46
C GLU A 74 -6.49 -8.99 18.57
N GLN A 75 -6.12 -10.25 18.27
CA GLN A 75 -6.03 -11.35 19.23
C GLN A 75 -4.71 -11.36 20.01
N GLY A 76 -3.83 -10.38 19.78
CA GLY A 76 -2.55 -10.23 20.48
C GLY A 76 -1.35 -10.88 19.78
N GLY A 77 -1.51 -11.31 18.53
CA GLY A 77 -0.46 -11.92 17.71
C GLY A 77 -0.13 -13.38 18.06
N ASN A 78 0.74 -13.99 17.26
CA ASN A 78 1.31 -15.31 17.52
C ASN A 78 2.73 -15.41 16.91
N THR A 79 3.44 -16.53 17.10
CA THR A 79 4.81 -16.71 16.58
C THR A 79 4.93 -16.67 15.06
N LEU A 80 3.86 -16.90 14.31
CA LEU A 80 3.85 -16.88 12.84
C LEU A 80 3.61 -15.48 12.26
N ILE A 81 3.19 -14.52 13.08
CA ILE A 81 2.86 -13.16 12.62
C ILE A 81 4.04 -12.49 11.89
N TRP A 82 5.26 -12.83 12.30
CA TRP A 82 6.49 -12.31 11.71
C TRP A 82 6.70 -12.69 10.25
N GLN A 83 6.33 -13.91 9.87
CA GLN A 83 6.42 -14.36 8.48
C GLN A 83 5.43 -13.59 7.61
N LEU A 84 4.22 -13.34 8.14
CA LEU A 84 3.20 -12.55 7.42
C LEU A 84 3.62 -11.10 7.25
N ILE A 85 4.20 -10.48 8.28
CA ILE A 85 4.71 -9.10 8.20
C ILE A 85 5.84 -9.00 7.15
N GLU A 86 6.78 -9.94 7.14
CA GLU A 86 7.86 -9.94 6.15
C GLU A 86 7.35 -10.15 4.71
N ASP A 87 6.33 -10.98 4.53
CA ASP A 87 5.67 -11.15 3.24
C ASP A 87 5.01 -9.84 2.78
N LEU A 88 4.34 -9.12 3.68
CA LEU A 88 3.70 -7.83 3.38
C LEU A 88 4.70 -6.72 3.09
N HIS A 89 5.83 -6.64 3.80
CA HIS A 89 6.91 -5.71 3.46
C HIS A 89 7.40 -5.89 2.02
N ARG A 90 7.51 -7.13 1.54
CA ARG A 90 7.90 -7.40 0.14
C ARG A 90 6.84 -6.90 -0.83
N GLU A 91 5.57 -7.12 -0.51
CA GLU A 91 4.45 -6.61 -1.32
C GLU A 91 4.39 -5.08 -1.32
N HIS A 92 4.70 -4.41 -0.21
CA HIS A 92 4.80 -2.95 -0.14
C HIS A 92 5.85 -2.40 -1.10
N VAL A 93 7.03 -3.03 -1.15
CA VAL A 93 8.08 -2.65 -2.10
C VAL A 93 7.61 -2.82 -3.55
N ASP A 94 6.98 -3.94 -3.87
CA ASP A 94 6.44 -4.21 -5.21
C ASP A 94 5.36 -3.19 -5.60
N HIS A 95 4.47 -2.83 -4.67
CA HIS A 95 3.43 -1.82 -4.90
C HIS A 95 4.02 -0.42 -5.13
N GLN A 96 5.01 -0.02 -4.34
CA GLN A 96 5.70 1.27 -4.52
C GLN A 96 6.42 1.34 -5.86
N ALA A 97 7.09 0.26 -6.26
CA ALA A 97 7.75 0.16 -7.56
C ALA A 97 6.74 0.28 -8.71
N ALA A 98 5.63 -0.47 -8.67
CA ALA A 98 4.61 -0.44 -9.71
C ALA A 98 3.97 0.95 -9.86
N MET A 99 3.66 1.62 -8.74
CA MET A 99 3.13 3.00 -8.79
C MET A 99 4.16 3.99 -9.33
N SER A 100 5.45 3.82 -9.00
CA SER A 100 6.53 4.68 -9.53
C SER A 100 6.70 4.51 -11.03
N GLU A 101 6.60 3.29 -11.55
CA GLU A 101 6.68 2.99 -12.99
C GLU A 101 5.50 3.62 -13.74
N LEU A 102 4.27 3.46 -13.24
CA LEU A 102 3.08 4.08 -13.82
C LEU A 102 3.18 5.62 -13.82
N ARG A 103 3.60 6.23 -12.70
CA ARG A 103 3.80 7.69 -12.60
C ARG A 103 4.84 8.18 -13.60
N ALA A 104 5.97 7.47 -13.75
CA ALA A 104 7.01 7.83 -14.71
C ALA A 104 6.46 7.79 -16.16
N ARG A 105 5.71 6.74 -16.49
CA ARG A 105 5.06 6.59 -17.80
C ARG A 105 4.07 7.72 -18.10
N LEU A 106 3.19 8.04 -17.14
CA LEU A 106 2.25 9.16 -17.25
C LEU A 106 2.95 10.51 -17.36
N GLY A 107 4.08 10.69 -16.68
CA GLY A 107 4.93 11.88 -16.78
C GLY A 107 5.48 12.11 -18.18
N LEU A 108 5.91 11.04 -18.87
CA LEU A 108 6.39 11.12 -20.26
C LEU A 108 5.26 11.54 -21.22
N LEU A 109 4.08 10.94 -21.07
CA LEU A 109 2.89 11.25 -21.88
C LEU A 109 2.38 12.69 -21.65
N SER A 110 2.57 13.22 -20.44
CA SER A 110 2.22 14.61 -20.10
C SER A 110 3.02 15.65 -20.91
N GLY A 111 4.15 15.26 -21.50
CA GLY A 111 4.91 16.14 -22.40
C GLY A 111 4.17 16.48 -23.70
N THR A 112 3.33 15.56 -24.20
CA THR A 112 2.61 15.71 -25.48
C THR A 112 1.12 15.96 -25.32
N HIS A 113 0.53 15.63 -24.17
CA HIS A 113 -0.92 15.65 -23.96
C HIS A 113 -1.40 16.57 -22.83
N ARG A 114 -0.58 17.53 -22.37
CA ARG A 114 -0.92 18.44 -21.26
C ARG A 114 -2.21 19.24 -21.46
N THR A 115 -2.66 19.47 -22.69
CA THR A 115 -3.93 20.20 -22.91
C THR A 115 -5.17 19.33 -22.80
N ASP A 116 -5.03 18.00 -22.71
CA ASP A 116 -6.16 17.08 -22.52
C ASP A 116 -6.55 17.02 -21.04
N THR A 117 -7.73 17.57 -20.72
CA THR A 117 -8.20 17.71 -19.34
C THR A 117 -8.53 16.39 -18.67
N ALA A 118 -8.97 15.38 -19.41
CA ALA A 118 -9.26 14.05 -18.85
C ALA A 118 -7.96 13.30 -18.55
N PHE A 119 -6.96 13.44 -19.41
CA PHE A 119 -5.63 12.92 -19.16
C PHE A 119 -4.96 13.60 -17.97
N GLU A 120 -5.06 14.93 -17.83
CA GLU A 120 -4.55 15.62 -16.63
C GLU A 120 -5.24 15.14 -15.33
N GLN A 121 -6.54 14.83 -15.39
CA GLN A 121 -7.26 14.25 -14.25
C GLN A 121 -6.75 12.85 -13.89
N LEU A 122 -6.44 12.02 -14.89
CA LEU A 122 -5.82 10.72 -14.68
C LEU A 122 -4.48 10.86 -13.95
N VAL A 123 -3.60 11.73 -14.46
CA VAL A 123 -2.27 11.97 -13.89
C VAL A 123 -2.38 12.37 -12.43
N ARG A 124 -3.20 13.38 -12.13
CA ARG A 124 -3.41 13.85 -10.74
C ARG A 124 -4.00 12.76 -9.86
N GLY A 125 -4.97 12.01 -10.36
CA GLY A 125 -5.60 10.94 -9.61
C GLY A 125 -4.66 9.77 -9.30
N VAL A 126 -3.76 9.43 -10.22
CA VAL A 126 -2.70 8.42 -9.95
C VAL A 126 -1.66 8.96 -8.98
N ASP A 127 -1.31 10.25 -9.07
CA ASP A 127 -0.43 10.90 -8.10
C ASP A 127 -1.03 10.84 -6.69
N ASP A 128 -2.31 11.20 -6.54
CA ASP A 128 -3.03 11.14 -5.27
C ASP A 128 -3.10 9.71 -4.73
N LEU A 129 -3.42 8.72 -5.58
CA LEU A 129 -3.46 7.30 -5.18
C LEU A 129 -2.08 6.83 -4.66
N ALA A 130 -1.00 7.19 -5.34
CA ALA A 130 0.35 6.82 -4.92
C ALA A 130 0.73 7.45 -3.57
N ASP A 131 0.37 8.72 -3.36
CA ASP A 131 0.66 9.42 -2.12
C ASP A 131 -0.19 8.91 -0.94
N GLU A 132 -1.43 8.49 -1.21
CA GLU A 132 -2.27 7.78 -0.26
C GLU A 132 -1.71 6.39 0.06
N LEU A 133 -1.27 5.64 -0.94
CA LEU A 133 -0.66 4.31 -0.74
C LEU A 133 0.67 4.40 0.03
N ALA A 134 1.49 5.42 -0.19
CA ALA A 134 2.70 5.62 0.58
C ALA A 134 2.41 5.96 2.05
N ARG A 135 1.32 6.69 2.33
CA ARG A 135 0.86 6.97 3.72
C ARG A 135 0.26 5.73 4.37
N HIS A 136 -0.47 4.93 3.59
CA HIS A 136 -0.99 3.64 4.01
C HIS A 136 0.14 2.73 4.49
N ILE A 137 1.12 2.47 3.63
CA ILE A 137 2.27 1.60 3.91
C ILE A 137 3.04 2.09 5.15
N ARG A 138 3.26 3.40 5.31
CA ARG A 138 3.94 3.91 6.51
C ARG A 138 3.14 3.67 7.79
N ALA A 139 1.81 3.84 7.76
CA ALA A 139 0.99 3.55 8.93
C ALA A 139 1.10 2.07 9.35
N GLU A 140 1.32 1.17 8.39
CA GLU A 140 1.55 -0.23 8.65
C GLU A 140 2.97 -0.51 9.14
N ASP A 141 3.98 -0.17 8.32
CA ASP A 141 5.39 -0.50 8.55
C ASP A 141 5.98 0.21 9.77
N GLU A 142 5.61 1.47 9.98
CA GLU A 142 6.24 2.33 10.99
C GLU A 142 5.43 2.44 12.28
N GLU A 143 4.11 2.19 12.23
CA GLU A 143 3.23 2.35 13.39
C GLU A 143 2.60 1.03 13.86
N LEU A 144 1.96 0.26 12.97
CA LEU A 144 1.22 -0.95 13.35
C LEU A 144 2.15 -2.16 13.57
N PHE A 145 2.96 -2.52 12.59
CA PHE A 145 3.80 -3.73 12.62
C PHE A 145 4.84 -3.71 13.77
N PRO A 146 5.45 -2.56 14.14
CA PRO A 146 6.37 -2.51 15.27
C PRO A 146 5.74 -2.89 16.61
N LEU A 147 4.42 -2.75 16.77
CA LEU A 147 3.72 -3.18 17.99
C LEU A 147 3.78 -4.71 18.18
N PHE A 148 3.88 -5.46 17.09
CA PHE A 148 3.94 -6.93 17.07
C PHE A 148 5.37 -7.44 16.86
N SER A 149 6.30 -6.52 16.68
CA SER A 149 7.70 -6.83 16.55
C SER A 149 8.33 -6.97 17.94
N THR A 150 8.69 -8.18 18.38
CA THR A 150 9.50 -8.33 19.60
C THR A 150 10.72 -7.42 19.52
N PRO A 151 11.06 -6.67 20.60
CA PRO A 151 12.33 -5.98 20.65
C PRO A 151 13.42 -7.01 20.41
N HIS A 152 14.20 -6.84 19.35
CA HIS A 152 15.41 -7.60 19.14
C HIS A 152 16.25 -7.41 20.40
N ALA A 153 16.37 -8.46 21.22
CA ALA A 153 17.25 -8.42 22.37
C ALA A 153 18.63 -8.02 21.85
N PRO A 154 19.31 -7.00 22.43
CA PRO A 154 20.63 -6.63 21.96
C PRO A 154 21.51 -7.88 22.03
N ALA A 155 22.18 -8.19 20.91
CA ALA A 155 23.13 -9.28 20.84
C ALA A 155 24.02 -9.23 22.08
N SER A 156 23.92 -10.26 22.93
CA SER A 156 24.70 -10.35 24.14
C SER A 156 26.16 -10.30 23.71
N ASN A 157 26.82 -9.18 24.01
CA ASN A 157 28.23 -9.00 23.77
C ASN A 157 28.92 -10.07 24.62
N ALA A 158 29.35 -11.15 23.97
CA ALA A 158 30.09 -12.22 24.61
C ALA A 158 31.35 -11.57 25.20
N ALA A 159 31.31 -11.36 26.51
CA ALA A 159 32.42 -10.84 27.27
C ALA A 159 33.56 -11.86 27.14
N PHE A 160 34.51 -11.52 26.28
CA PHE A 160 35.83 -12.11 26.28
C PHE A 160 36.47 -11.73 27.62
N HIS A 161 36.76 -12.71 28.45
CA HIS A 161 37.57 -12.57 29.65
C HIS A 161 38.53 -13.77 29.73
N PRO A 162 39.72 -13.56 30.31
CA PRO A 162 41.01 -13.56 29.60
C PRO A 162 41.69 -14.93 29.45
#